data_AF-A0A662BBT2-F1
#
_entry.id   AF-A0A662BBT2-F1
#
_cell.length_a   1.000
_cell.length_b   1.000
_cell.length_c   1.000
_cell.angle_alpha   90.00
_cell.angle_beta   90.00
_cell.angle_gamma   90.00
#
_symmetry.space_group_name_H-M   'P 1'
#
loop_
_entity.id
_entity.type
_entity.pdbx_description
1 polymer ?
#
loop_
_entity_poly.entity_id
_entity_poly.type
_entity_poly.pdbx_seq_one_letter_code
_entity_poly.pdbx_strand_id
1 'polypeptide(L)'
;DPGGGGKFVDGKLVGGGHVWFPTYKLVKGILEKTDFTNINFLHYYNELGEGITKNIDYSIAYVIRTPDHDARVQNPYRPMSIVVDCIKK
;
A
#
# COMPACT_ATOMS: atom_id res chain seq x y z
N ASP A 1 -6.76 -9.11 10.38
CA ASP A 1 -6.61 -7.81 9.74
C ASP A 1 -7.97 -7.38 9.18
N PRO A 2 -8.62 -6.35 9.74
CA PRO A 2 -9.92 -5.87 9.27
C PRO A 2 -9.93 -5.42 7.79
N GLY A 3 -8.76 -5.07 7.23
CA GLY A 3 -8.64 -4.57 5.86
C GLY A 3 -8.42 -5.65 4.80
N GLY A 4 -8.00 -6.86 5.19
CA GLY A 4 -7.71 -7.98 4.29
C GLY A 4 -8.93 -8.66 3.69
N GLY A 5 -10.16 -8.19 4.00
CA GLY A 5 -11.41 -8.72 3.46
C GLY A 5 -11.83 -10.12 3.97
N GLY A 6 -10.92 -10.85 4.62
CA GLY A 6 -11.17 -12.18 5.17
C GLY A 6 -11.84 -12.15 6.53
N LYS A 7 -12.78 -13.07 6.74
CA LYS A 7 -13.35 -13.40 8.05
C LYS A 7 -13.07 -14.86 8.36
N PHE A 8 -12.81 -15.16 9.63
CA PHE A 8 -12.69 -16.53 10.09
C PHE A 8 -14.04 -16.95 10.67
N VAL A 9 -14.71 -17.91 10.02
CA VAL A 9 -16.05 -18.39 10.38
C VAL A 9 -16.03 -19.92 10.36
N ASP A 10 -16.42 -20.56 11.46
CA ASP A 10 -16.51 -22.02 11.62
C ASP A 10 -15.24 -22.78 11.18
N GLY A 11 -14.07 -22.26 11.55
CA GLY A 11 -12.78 -22.87 11.21
C GLY A 11 -12.34 -22.64 9.76
N LYS A 12 -13.07 -21.85 8.97
CA LYS A 12 -12.77 -21.55 7.57
C LYS A 12 -12.53 -20.06 7.34
N LEU A 13 -11.57 -19.74 6.49
CA LEU A 13 -11.37 -18.40 5.98
C LEU A 13 -12.35 -18.15 4.84
N VAL A 14 -13.27 -17.20 5.04
CA VAL A 14 -14.27 -16.79 4.05
C VAL A 14 -14.04 -15.32 3.65
N GLY A 15 -14.47 -14.91 2.45
CA GLY A 15 -14.30 -13.53 1.97
C GLY A 15 -12.91 -13.21 1.40
N GLY A 16 -12.07 -14.22 1.15
CA GLY A 16 -10.81 -14.07 0.41
C GLY A 16 -9.73 -13.33 1.19
N GLY A 17 -9.46 -13.76 2.43
CA GLY A 17 -8.49 -13.13 3.33
C GLY A 17 -7.15 -12.87 2.65
N HIS A 18 -6.95 -11.61 2.32
CA HIS A 18 -5.74 -11.09 1.72
C HIS A 18 -4.78 -10.72 2.84
N VAL A 19 -3.60 -11.32 2.83
CA VAL A 19 -2.51 -10.89 3.69
C VAL A 19 -1.90 -9.65 3.05
N TRP A 20 -1.83 -8.55 3.79
CA TRP A 20 -1.09 -7.38 3.36
C TRP A 20 0.41 -7.68 3.43
N PHE A 21 0.96 -8.10 2.30
CA PHE A 21 2.39 -8.31 2.12
C PHE A 21 2.81 -7.66 0.79
N PRO A 22 3.86 -6.83 0.78
CA PRO A 22 4.76 -6.46 1.88
C PRO A 22 4.19 -5.36 2.82
N THR A 23 4.74 -5.22 4.03
CA THR A 23 4.36 -4.15 5.00
C THR A 23 5.23 -2.90 4.83
N TYR A 24 4.73 -1.73 5.25
CA TYR A 24 5.49 -0.46 5.23
C TYR A 24 6.87 -0.61 5.91
N LYS A 25 6.91 -1.18 7.11
CA LYS A 25 8.14 -1.36 7.89
C LYS A 25 9.17 -2.21 7.13
N LEU A 26 8.73 -3.30 6.50
CA LEU A 26 9.60 -4.17 5.72
C LEU A 26 10.15 -3.45 4.49
N VAL A 27 9.27 -2.80 3.71
CA VAL A 27 9.67 -2.06 2.50
C VAL A 27 10.65 -0.95 2.84
N LYS A 28 10.35 -0.17 3.89
CA LYS A 28 11.25 0.88 4.39
C LYS A 28 12.62 0.34 4.75
N GLY A 29 12.68 -0.73 5.55
CA GLY A 29 13.96 -1.32 5.95
C GLY A 29 14.78 -1.92 4.80
N ILE A 30 14.14 -2.30 3.69
CA ILE A 30 14.83 -2.71 2.46
C ILE A 30 15.36 -1.48 1.73
N LEU A 31 14.51 -0.48 1.50
CA LEU A 31 14.86 0.71 0.72
C LEU A 31 15.94 1.56 1.41
N GLU A 32 15.94 1.66 2.74
CA GLU A 32 16.99 2.36 3.51
C GLU A 32 18.39 1.74 3.37
N LYS A 33 18.49 0.52 2.82
CA LYS A 33 19.77 -0.17 2.53
C LYS A 33 20.19 -0.08 1.06
N THR A 34 19.46 0.69 0.26
CA THR A 34 19.76 0.90 -1.17
C THR A 34 20.43 2.25 -1.40
N ASP A 35 20.96 2.46 -2.60
CA ASP A 35 21.59 3.74 -3.00
C ASP A 35 20.59 4.82 -3.45
N PHE A 36 19.28 4.65 -3.17
CA PHE A 36 18.31 5.69 -3.47
C PHE A 36 18.56 6.90 -2.57
N THR A 37 18.66 8.07 -3.20
CA THR A 37 18.94 9.34 -2.53
C THR A 37 17.68 10.05 -2.03
N ASN A 38 16.51 9.66 -2.57
CA ASN A 38 15.22 10.09 -2.07
C ASN A 38 14.26 8.90 -2.12
N ILE A 39 13.59 8.63 -0.99
CA ILE A 39 12.60 7.56 -0.83
C ILE A 39 11.34 8.21 -0.24
N ASN A 40 10.31 8.41 -1.07
CA ASN A 40 9.08 9.06 -0.67
C ASN A 40 7.90 8.08 -0.75
N PHE A 41 7.46 7.60 0.40
CA PHE A 41 6.25 6.79 0.49
C PHE A 41 5.02 7.66 0.23
N LEU A 42 4.28 7.31 -0.83
CA LEU A 42 3.07 8.00 -1.24
C LEU A 42 1.84 7.35 -0.63
N HIS A 43 1.65 6.05 -0.87
CA HIS A 43 0.50 5.27 -0.39
C HIS A 43 1.00 4.11 0.45
N TYR A 44 0.47 3.91 1.65
CA TYR A 44 0.77 2.75 2.51
C TYR A 44 -0.13 2.72 3.75
N TYR A 45 -0.17 1.58 4.43
CA TYR A 45 -0.67 1.49 5.80
C TYR A 45 0.50 1.55 6.77
N ASN A 46 0.42 2.44 7.77
CA ASN A 46 1.46 2.55 8.80
C ASN A 46 1.36 1.41 9.83
N GLU A 47 2.25 1.43 10.82
CA GLU A 47 2.33 0.38 11.86
C GLU A 47 1.09 0.33 12.77
N LEU A 48 0.28 1.40 12.80
CA LEU A 48 -0.98 1.50 13.53
C LEU A 48 -2.19 1.06 12.68
N GLY A 49 -1.97 0.69 11.41
CA GLY A 49 -3.05 0.33 10.48
C GLY A 49 -3.77 1.55 9.87
N GLU A 50 -3.21 2.75 10.01
CA GLU A 50 -3.76 3.96 9.41
C GLU A 50 -3.33 4.07 7.94
N GLY A 51 -4.28 4.33 7.05
CA GLY A 51 -4.01 4.49 5.62
C GLY A 51 -3.50 5.88 5.30
N ILE A 52 -2.29 5.97 4.77
CA ILE A 52 -1.67 7.22 4.31
C ILE A 52 -1.74 7.27 2.79
N THR A 53 -2.28 8.35 2.24
CA THR A 53 -2.35 8.59 0.79
C THR A 53 -1.88 10.00 0.46
N LYS A 54 -0.85 10.11 -0.39
CA LYS A 54 -0.40 11.36 -1.01
C LYS A 54 -0.75 11.37 -2.50
N ASN A 55 -0.81 12.56 -3.10
CA ASN A 55 -0.98 12.68 -4.55
C ASN A 55 0.18 11.99 -5.28
N ILE A 56 -0.14 11.29 -6.37
CA ILE A 56 0.83 10.66 -7.26
C ILE A 56 0.92 11.50 -8.53
N ASP A 57 2.13 11.82 -8.98
CA ASP A 57 2.36 12.45 -10.28
C ASP A 57 2.39 11.38 -11.38
N TYR A 58 1.22 11.11 -11.96
CA TYR A 58 1.07 10.13 -13.03
C TYR A 58 1.68 10.57 -14.38
N SER A 59 2.23 11.78 -14.49
CA SER A 59 2.98 12.17 -15.70
C SER A 59 4.33 11.44 -15.82
N ILE A 60 4.86 10.95 -14.68
CA ILE A 60 6.14 10.24 -14.62
C ILE A 60 5.94 8.74 -14.88
N ALA A 61 4.95 8.14 -14.22
CA ALA A 61 4.63 6.72 -14.35
C ALA A 61 3.18 6.42 -14.02
N TYR A 62 2.58 5.49 -14.74
CA TYR A 62 1.22 5.02 -14.49
C TYR A 62 1.19 3.87 -13.46
N VAL A 63 0.33 3.98 -12.45
CA VAL A 63 0.12 2.95 -11.42
C VAL A 63 -1.38 2.69 -11.26
N ILE A 64 -1.86 1.51 -11.64
CA ILE A 64 -3.31 1.22 -11.71
C ILE A 64 -3.95 0.82 -10.37
N ARG A 65 -3.18 0.21 -9.45
CA ARG A 65 -3.70 -0.31 -8.16
C ARG A 65 -3.69 0.75 -7.06
N THR A 66 -4.27 1.90 -7.36
CA THR A 66 -4.36 3.07 -6.46
C THR A 66 -5.82 3.49 -6.30
N PRO A 67 -6.17 4.21 -5.22
CA PRO A 67 -7.50 4.79 -5.07
C PRO A 67 -7.88 5.79 -6.17
N ASP A 68 -6.96 6.29 -6.98
CA ASP A 68 -7.30 7.13 -8.14
C ASP A 68 -7.91 6.33 -9.29
N HIS A 69 -7.63 5.03 -9.37
CA HIS A 69 -7.99 4.18 -10.51
C HIS A 69 -8.74 2.89 -10.14
N ASP A 70 -8.77 2.49 -8.87
CA ASP A 70 -9.39 1.25 -8.40
C ASP A 70 -10.65 1.53 -7.56
N ALA A 71 -11.82 1.23 -8.14
CA ALA A 71 -13.13 1.51 -7.54
C ALA A 71 -13.34 0.87 -6.15
N ARG A 72 -12.59 -0.18 -5.79
CA ARG A 72 -12.72 -0.89 -4.51
C ARG A 72 -12.21 -0.08 -3.31
N VAL A 73 -11.43 0.97 -3.57
CA VAL A 73 -10.79 1.82 -2.56
C VAL A 73 -10.97 3.31 -2.83
N GLN A 74 -11.88 3.66 -3.74
CA GLN A 74 -12.26 5.06 -4.00
C GLN A 74 -13.17 5.63 -2.91
N ASN A 75 -14.03 4.80 -2.31
CA ASN A 75 -14.96 5.19 -1.26
C ASN A 75 -15.06 4.11 -0.17
N PRO A 76 -14.51 4.36 1.04
CA PRO A 76 -13.66 5.51 1.39
C PRO A 76 -12.34 5.49 0.61
N TYR A 77 -11.79 6.66 0.31
CA TYR A 77 -10.49 6.81 -0.36
C TYR A 77 -9.38 6.27 0.54
N ARG A 78 -8.75 5.16 0.14
CA ARG A 78 -7.76 4.46 0.98
C ARG A 78 -6.65 3.77 0.15
N PRO A 79 -5.47 3.51 0.74
CA PRO A 79 -4.41 2.78 0.05
C PRO A 79 -4.87 1.38 -0.38
N MET A 80 -4.55 1.00 -1.62
CA MET A 80 -4.67 -0.39 -2.11
C MET A 80 -3.30 -1.06 -2.26
N SER A 81 -2.25 -0.26 -2.45
CA SER A 81 -0.88 -0.73 -2.67
C SER A 81 0.08 0.15 -1.89
N ILE A 82 1.27 -0.38 -1.62
CA ILE A 82 2.39 0.45 -1.21
C ILE A 82 2.98 1.11 -2.45
N VAL A 83 2.92 2.43 -2.52
CA VAL A 83 3.50 3.23 -3.61
C VAL A 83 4.63 4.06 -3.03
N VAL A 84 5.82 3.93 -3.62
CA VAL A 84 7.04 4.63 -3.17
C VAL A 84 7.76 5.20 -4.37
N ASP A 85 8.06 6.49 -4.32
CA ASP A 85 8.97 7.12 -5.27
C ASP A 85 10.40 6.97 -4.78
N CYS A 86 11.25 6.40 -5.63
CA CYS A 86 12.67 6.19 -5.34
C CYS A 86 13.53 6.89 -6.40
N ILE A 87 14.35 7.85 -5.98
CA ILE A 87 15.23 8.61 -6.87
C ILE A 87 16.67 8.20 -6.62
N LYS A 88 17.33 7.71 -7.67
CA LYS A 88 18.77 7.47 -7.68
C LYS A 88 19.47 8.67 -8.33
N LYS A 89 20.60 9.12 -7.77
CA LYS A 89 21.47 10.11 -8.41
C LYS A 89 22.31 9.48 -9.51
#